data_AF-A0A2K3P7X8-F1
#
_entry.id   AF-A0A2K3P7X8-F1
#
_cell.length_a   1.000
_cell.length_b   1.000
_cell.length_c   1.000
_cell.angle_alpha   90.00
_cell.angle_beta   90.00
_cell.angle_gamma   90.00
#
_symmetry.space_group_name_H-M   'P 1'
#
loop_
_entity.id
_entity.type
_entity.pdbx_description
1 polymer ?
#
loop_
_entity_poly.entity_id
_entity_poly.type
_entity_poly.pdbx_seq_one_letter_code
_entity_poly.pdbx_strand_id
1 'polypeptide(L)'
;MMHTLALPGRDWQYTTTCARARLNITDMMPAARGWAKWLVRNFESASHETEIIMFRCHVIYAIMTLKPIRVGELIARSIKRMIDGPYLVIGHPFVITTLC
;
A
#
# COMPACT_ATOMS: atom_id res chain seq x y z
N MET A 1 5.25 -15.91 -2.82
CA MET A 1 5.59 -15.44 -4.20
C MET A 1 5.49 -13.92 -4.27
N MET A 2 6.29 -13.20 -3.46
CA MET A 2 6.37 -11.72 -3.45
C MET A 2 7.78 -11.21 -3.77
N HIS A 3 8.72 -12.13 -4.03
CA HIS A 3 10.06 -11.78 -4.49
C HIS A 3 10.03 -10.95 -5.78
N THR A 4 8.96 -11.10 -6.58
CA THR A 4 8.69 -10.37 -7.82
C THR A 4 8.34 -8.89 -7.60
N LEU A 5 8.19 -8.43 -6.36
CA LEU A 5 7.92 -7.02 -6.08
C LEU A 5 9.21 -6.21 -5.88
N ALA A 6 10.27 -6.86 -5.39
CA ALA A 6 11.55 -6.22 -5.08
C ALA A 6 12.51 -6.33 -6.27
N LEU A 7 13.45 -5.38 -6.37
CA LEU A 7 14.57 -5.47 -7.28
C LEU A 7 15.44 -6.70 -6.94
N PRO A 8 16.14 -7.29 -7.93
CA PRO A 8 17.07 -8.39 -7.66
C PRO A 8 18.11 -7.99 -6.60
N GLY A 9 18.31 -8.84 -5.59
CA GLY A 9 19.25 -8.59 -4.49
C GLY A 9 18.76 -7.60 -3.43
N ARG A 10 17.55 -7.06 -3.56
CA ARG A 10 16.88 -6.31 -2.49
C ARG A 10 15.88 -7.21 -1.77
N ASP A 11 15.74 -7.01 -0.47
CA ASP A 11 14.87 -7.82 0.37
C ASP A 11 14.01 -6.99 1.31
N TRP A 12 13.05 -7.65 1.94
CA TRP A 12 12.14 -7.09 2.91
C TRP A 12 12.87 -6.64 4.17
N GLN A 13 12.33 -5.64 4.84
CA GLN A 13 12.61 -5.43 6.26
C GLN A 13 11.83 -6.47 7.07
N TYR A 14 12.52 -7.10 8.02
CA TYR A 14 11.97 -8.15 8.87
C TYR A 14 11.65 -7.61 10.27
N THR A 15 10.59 -8.13 10.89
CA THR A 15 10.30 -7.92 12.32
C THR A 15 11.35 -8.65 13.19
N THR A 16 11.36 -8.34 14.48
CA THR A 16 12.15 -9.07 15.50
C THR A 16 11.83 -10.56 15.55
N THR A 17 10.65 -10.96 15.08
CA THR A 17 10.22 -12.36 14.94
C THR A 17 10.53 -12.97 13.57
N CYS A 18 11.41 -12.33 12.79
CA CYS A 18 11.82 -12.77 11.45
C CYS A 18 10.67 -12.85 10.41
N ALA A 19 9.57 -12.12 10.63
CA ALA A 19 8.48 -12.03 9.67
C ALA A 19 8.68 -10.83 8.73
N ARG A 20 8.33 -10.96 7.45
CA ARG A 20 8.39 -9.83 6.51
C ARG A 20 7.42 -8.74 6.92
N ALA A 21 7.93 -7.53 7.14
CA ALA A 21 7.15 -6.41 7.65
C ALA A 21 6.88 -5.36 6.58
N ARG A 22 7.95 -4.91 5.91
CA ARG A 22 7.94 -3.73 5.05
C ARG A 22 8.88 -3.89 3.86
N LEU A 23 8.58 -3.18 2.78
CA LEU A 23 9.45 -3.05 1.61
C LEU A 23 9.59 -1.56 1.27
N ASN A 24 10.81 -1.10 1.04
CA ASN A 24 11.06 0.27 0.62
C ASN A 24 10.60 0.47 -0.83
N ILE A 25 9.88 1.55 -1.14
CA ILE A 25 9.40 1.86 -2.50
C ILE A 25 10.57 1.95 -3.49
N THR A 26 11.73 2.46 -3.07
CA THR A 26 12.92 2.56 -3.93
C THR A 26 13.50 1.21 -4.30
N ASP A 27 13.22 0.18 -3.50
CA ASP A 27 13.68 -1.18 -3.71
C ASP A 27 12.67 -2.01 -4.49
N MET A 28 11.54 -1.44 -4.89
CA MET A 28 10.53 -2.11 -5.72
C MET A 28 10.88 -2.04 -7.21
N MET A 29 10.50 -3.10 -7.95
CA MET A 29 10.50 -3.11 -9.41
C MET A 29 9.68 -1.92 -9.96
N PRO A 30 10.04 -1.35 -11.14
CA PRO A 30 9.37 -0.15 -11.66
C PRO A 30 7.85 -0.27 -11.77
N ALA A 31 7.33 -1.40 -12.26
CA ALA A 31 5.88 -1.64 -12.34
C ALA A 31 5.24 -1.68 -10.94
N ALA A 32 5.84 -2.42 -10.01
CA ALA A 32 5.35 -2.52 -8.63
C ALA A 32 5.38 -1.15 -7.93
N ARG A 33 6.41 -0.33 -8.20
CA ARG A 33 6.55 1.05 -7.71
C ARG A 33 5.46 1.98 -8.24
N GLY A 34 5.11 1.86 -9.53
CA GLY A 34 4.01 2.62 -10.13
C GLY A 34 2.69 2.31 -9.42
N TRP A 35 2.37 1.03 -9.27
CA TRP A 35 1.17 0.57 -8.59
C TRP A 35 1.13 0.94 -7.10
N ALA A 36 2.28 0.88 -6.44
CA ALA A 36 2.48 1.35 -5.08
C ALA A 36 2.07 2.83 -4.90
N LYS A 37 2.62 3.72 -5.74
CA LYS A 37 2.29 5.15 -5.69
C LYS A 37 0.82 5.40 -6.01
N TRP A 38 0.28 4.69 -7.00
CA TRP A 38 -1.14 4.78 -7.35
C TRP A 38 -2.03 4.34 -6.18
N LEU A 39 -1.72 3.22 -5.52
CA LEU A 39 -2.47 2.69 -4.38
C LEU A 39 -2.49 3.68 -3.22
N VAL A 40 -1.32 4.23 -2.85
CA VAL A 40 -1.21 5.22 -1.76
C VAL A 40 -2.03 6.46 -2.09
N ARG A 41 -1.91 7.01 -3.30
CA ARG A 41 -2.63 8.24 -3.68
C ARG A 41 -4.15 8.08 -3.73
N ASN A 42 -4.66 6.92 -4.13
CA ASN A 42 -6.10 6.72 -4.36
C ASN A 42 -6.84 6.10 -3.17
N PHE A 43 -6.18 5.20 -2.43
CA PHE A 43 -6.86 4.41 -1.39
C PHE A 43 -6.31 4.62 0.01
N GLU A 44 -5.05 5.01 0.17
CA GLU A 44 -4.41 5.14 1.49
C GLU A 44 -3.58 6.43 1.61
N SER A 45 -4.19 7.57 1.25
CA SER A 45 -3.55 8.91 1.14
C SER A 45 -2.87 9.38 2.43
N ALA A 46 -3.31 8.89 3.59
CA ALA A 46 -2.74 9.19 4.90
C ALA A 46 -1.42 8.43 5.20
N SER A 47 -0.85 7.75 4.22
CA SER A 47 0.28 6.84 4.43
C SER A 47 1.59 7.38 3.92
N HIS A 48 2.68 7.00 4.59
CA HIS A 48 4.02 7.28 4.11
C HIS A 48 4.30 6.65 2.74
N GLU A 49 4.88 7.44 1.83
CA GLU A 49 5.28 7.03 0.48
C GLU A 49 6.67 6.36 0.45
N THR A 50 7.37 6.24 1.57
CA THR A 50 8.73 5.66 1.60
C THR A 50 8.71 4.15 1.80
N GLU A 51 7.80 3.65 2.63
CA GLU A 51 7.71 2.24 3.00
C GLU A 51 6.30 1.67 2.80
N ILE A 52 6.26 0.46 2.24
CA ILE A 52 5.03 -0.27 2.01
C ILE A 52 4.94 -1.43 2.98
N ILE A 53 3.92 -1.37 3.84
CA ILE A 53 3.56 -2.46 4.75
C ILE A 53 3.06 -3.68 3.98
N MET A 54 3.29 -4.87 4.53
CA MET A 54 2.98 -6.16 3.90
C MET A 54 1.59 -6.24 3.26
N PHE A 55 0.55 -5.73 3.93
CA PHE A 55 -0.80 -5.73 3.38
C PHE A 55 -0.88 -5.06 2.00
N ARG A 56 -0.25 -3.91 1.82
CA ARG A 56 -0.26 -3.17 0.55
C ARG A 56 0.47 -3.93 -0.54
N CYS A 57 1.52 -4.65 -0.18
CA CYS A 57 2.22 -5.52 -1.12
C CYS A 57 1.31 -6.62 -1.65
N HIS A 58 0.38 -7.14 -0.84
CA HIS A 58 -0.61 -8.11 -1.33
C HIS A 58 -1.53 -7.49 -2.37
N VAL A 59 -1.96 -6.24 -2.17
CA VAL A 59 -2.77 -5.50 -3.16
C VAL A 59 -1.98 -5.27 -4.44
N ILE A 60 -0.75 -4.77 -4.35
CA ILE A 60 0.10 -4.52 -5.53
C ILE A 60 0.36 -5.81 -6.30
N TYR A 61 0.65 -6.90 -5.59
CA TYR A 61 0.81 -8.22 -6.19
C TYR A 61 -0.48 -8.69 -6.87
N ALA A 62 -1.64 -8.48 -6.25
CA ALA A 62 -2.93 -8.83 -6.85
C ALA A 62 -3.18 -8.02 -8.14
N ILE A 63 -2.86 -6.72 -8.16
CA ILE A 63 -2.95 -5.89 -9.38
C ILE A 63 -2.04 -6.45 -10.47
N MET A 64 -0.77 -6.69 -10.15
CA MET A 64 0.23 -7.17 -11.12
C MET A 64 -0.08 -8.57 -11.66
N THR A 65 -0.82 -9.38 -10.90
CA THR A 65 -1.21 -10.75 -11.28
C THR A 65 -2.68 -10.87 -11.70
N LEU A 66 -3.37 -9.74 -11.88
CA LEU A 66 -4.78 -9.66 -12.28
C LEU A 66 -5.71 -10.49 -11.38
N LYS A 67 -5.39 -10.57 -10.08
CA LYS A 67 -6.22 -11.23 -9.08
C LYS A 67 -7.29 -10.27 -8.56
N PRO A 68 -8.47 -10.79 -8.15
CA PRO A 68 -9.54 -9.95 -7.63
C PRO A 68 -9.12 -9.23 -6.34
N ILE A 69 -9.58 -7.98 -6.21
CA ILE A 69 -9.29 -7.10 -5.08
C ILE A 69 -10.61 -6.55 -4.54
N ARG A 70 -10.80 -6.64 -3.22
CA ARG A 70 -11.98 -6.09 -2.54
C ARG A 70 -11.79 -4.59 -2.28
N VAL A 71 -12.00 -3.77 -3.30
CA VAL A 71 -11.76 -2.31 -3.24
C VAL A 71 -12.56 -1.64 -2.11
N GLY A 72 -13.82 -2.03 -1.90
CA GLY A 72 -14.63 -1.48 -0.80
C GLY A 72 -14.03 -1.73 0.59
N GLU A 73 -13.40 -2.89 0.79
CA GLU A 73 -12.71 -3.21 2.06
C GLU A 73 -11.45 -2.34 2.24
N LEU A 74 -10.72 -2.08 1.16
CA LEU A 74 -9.56 -1.18 1.18
C LEU A 74 -9.95 0.23 1.60
N ILE A 75 -11.00 0.78 0.98
CA ILE A 75 -11.52 2.12 1.28
C ILE A 75 -12.01 2.19 2.73
N ALA A 76 -12.88 1.25 3.14
CA ALA A 76 -13.46 1.23 4.47
C ALA A 76 -12.38 1.19 5.57
N ARG A 77 -11.33 0.37 5.37
CA ARG A 77 -10.23 0.29 6.32
C ARG A 77 -9.39 1.56 6.36
N SER A 78 -9.19 2.23 5.22
CA SER A 78 -8.48 3.50 5.16
C SER A 78 -9.22 4.60 5.92
N ILE A 79 -10.55 4.71 5.71
CA ILE A 79 -11.42 5.62 6.46
C ILE A 79 -11.34 5.33 7.96
N LYS A 80 -11.46 4.06 8.36
CA LYS A 80 -11.36 3.66 9.77
C LYS A 80 -10.03 4.08 10.39
N ARG A 81 -8.91 3.87 9.69
CA ARG A 81 -7.58 4.31 10.16
C ARG A 81 -7.45 5.83 10.27
N MET A 82 -8.11 6.61 9.41
CA MET A 82 -8.12 8.07 9.53
C MET A 82 -8.90 8.52 10.77
N ILE A 83 -10.02 7.86 11.09
CA ILE A 83 -10.83 8.16 12.28
C ILE A 83 -10.09 7.77 13.56
N ASP A 84 -9.50 6.57 13.60
CA ASP A 84 -8.81 6.03 14.77
C ASP A 84 -7.39 6.60 14.96
N GLY A 85 -6.91 7.41 14.00
CA GLY A 85 -5.55 7.94 13.99
C GLY A 85 -5.34 9.06 15.03
N PRO A 86 -4.17 9.13 15.69
CA PRO A 86 -3.87 10.17 16.69
C PRO A 86 -3.77 11.59 16.11
N TYR A 87 -3.67 11.70 14.77
CA TYR A 87 -3.63 12.95 14.04
C TYR A 87 -4.77 12.95 13.03
N LEU A 88 -5.50 14.05 12.96
CA LEU A 88 -6.53 14.30 11.95
C LEU A 88 -5.86 14.46 10.58
N VAL A 89 -5.47 13.34 9.96
CA VAL A 89 -4.96 13.36 8.59
C VAL A 89 -6.19 13.55 7.70
N ILE A 90 -6.47 14.79 7.34
CA ILE A 90 -7.39 15.13 6.25
C ILE A 90 -6.70 14.71 4.94
N GLY A 91 -6.62 13.40 4.72
CA GLY A 91 -5.98 12.81 3.55
C GLY A 91 -6.98 12.72 2.42
N HIS A 92 -7.00 13.71 1.52
CA HIS A 92 -7.74 13.73 0.24
C HIS A 92 -8.97 12.79 0.13
N PRO A 93 -9.96 12.83 1.05
CA PRO A 93 -11.21 12.08 0.85
C PRO A 93 -11.97 12.60 -0.39
N PHE A 94 -11.48 13.71 -0.96
CA PHE A 94 -12.02 14.45 -2.08
C PHE A 94 -12.32 13.61 -3.32
N VAL A 95 -11.65 12.49 -3.64
CA VAL A 95 -12.01 11.77 -4.88
C VAL A 95 -13.37 11.07 -4.76
N ILE A 96 -13.70 10.49 -3.60
CA ILE A 96 -15.02 9.86 -3.40
C ILE A 96 -16.09 10.93 -3.15
N THR A 97 -15.78 12.01 -2.40
CA THR A 97 -16.72 13.14 -2.25
C THR A 97 -16.83 14.07 -3.46
N THR A 98 -15.96 13.99 -4.47
CA THR A 98 -16.08 14.73 -5.75
C THR A 98 -16.78 13.91 -6.83
N LEU A 99 -16.75 12.57 -6.71
CA LEU A 99 -17.42 11.66 -7.65
C LEU A 99 -18.83 11.25 -7.20
N CYS A 100 -19.22 11.55 -5.96
CA CYS A 100 -20.57 11.38 -5.41
C CYS A 100 -21.18 12.75 -5.13
#